data_AF-A0A3R7UG62-F1
#
_entry.id   AF-A0A3R7UG62-F1
#
_cell.length_a   1.000
_cell.length_b   1.000
_cell.length_c   1.000
_cell.angle_alpha   90.00
_cell.angle_beta   90.00
_cell.angle_gamma   90.00
#
_symmetry.space_group_name_H-M   'P 1'
#
loop_
_entity.id
_entity.type
_entity.pdbx_description
1 polymer ?
#
loop_
_entity_poly.entity_id
_entity_poly.type
_entity_poly.pdbx_seq_one_letter_code
_entity_poly.pdbx_strand_id
1 'polypeptide(L)'
;NAAVDATSATVQDIIDEKGWELAAEHKRWFDLVRTETLESAILKRDPTEQVPLVRQPGKAQYISPIPAEAIATSKLVQNPQGFKIQ
;
A
#
# COMPACT_ATOMS: atom_id res chain seq x y z
N ASN A 1 -28.28 -14.12 -23.76
CA ASN A 1 -27.17 -14.25 -22.79
C ASN A 1 -25.86 -14.17 -23.53
N ALA A 2 -25.13 -13.06 -23.38
CA ALA A 2 -23.74 -13.01 -23.82
C ALA A 2 -22.93 -13.97 -22.93
N ALA A 3 -21.98 -14.70 -23.52
CA ALA A 3 -21.06 -15.52 -22.76
C ALA A 3 -20.11 -14.59 -21.99
N VAL A 4 -20.09 -14.70 -20.67
CA VAL A 4 -19.11 -13.99 -19.83
C VAL A 4 -17.77 -14.71 -19.99
N ASP A 5 -16.75 -13.99 -20.44
CA ASP A 5 -15.38 -14.49 -20.49
C ASP A 5 -14.81 -14.55 -19.06
N ALA A 6 -14.58 -15.77 -18.57
CA ALA A 6 -14.08 -16.03 -17.23
C ALA A 6 -12.57 -16.33 -17.18
N THR A 7 -11.85 -16.25 -18.31
CA THR A 7 -10.45 -16.71 -18.39
C THR A 7 -9.46 -15.64 -18.84
N SER A 8 -9.92 -14.50 -19.37
CA SER A 8 -9.03 -13.42 -19.83
C SER A 8 -8.59 -12.42 -18.76
N ALA A 9 -9.13 -12.49 -17.54
CA ALA A 9 -8.80 -11.55 -16.47
C ALA A 9 -7.30 -11.59 -16.12
N THR A 10 -6.67 -10.42 -16.09
CA THR A 10 -5.28 -10.25 -15.70
C THR A 10 -5.15 -10.05 -14.19
N VAL A 11 -3.92 -10.17 -13.66
CA VAL A 11 -3.63 -9.86 -12.26
C VAL A 11 -3.96 -8.39 -11.93
N GLN A 12 -3.79 -7.49 -12.89
CA GLN A 12 -4.09 -6.08 -12.70
C GLN A 12 -5.61 -5.85 -12.58
N ASP A 13 -6.41 -6.53 -13.42
CA ASP A 13 -7.87 -6.47 -13.34
C ASP A 13 -8.37 -6.91 -11.95
N ILE A 14 -7.77 -7.97 -11.40
CA ILE A 14 -8.09 -8.44 -10.04
C ILE A 14 -7.71 -7.40 -8.98
N ILE A 15 -6.55 -6.75 -9.11
CA ILE A 15 -6.09 -5.73 -8.15
C ILE A 15 -6.97 -4.48 -8.20
N ASP A 16 -7.43 -4.09 -9.39
CA ASP A 16 -8.27 -2.92 -9.58
C ASP A 16 -9.69 -3.19 -9.07
N GLU A 17 -10.27 -4.36 -9.39
CA GLU A 17 -11.56 -4.77 -8.85
C GLU A 17 -11.54 -4.87 -7.32
N LYS A 18 -10.49 -5.47 -6.75
CA LYS A 18 -10.29 -5.50 -5.30
C LYS A 18 -10.17 -4.10 -4.70
N GLY A 19 -9.64 -3.13 -5.46
CA GLY A 19 -9.56 -1.73 -5.04
C GLY A 19 -10.93 -1.07 -4.94
N TRP A 20 -11.84 -1.39 -5.85
CA TRP A 20 -13.23 -0.94 -5.81
C TRP A 20 -14.00 -1.61 -4.67
N GLU A 21 -13.93 -2.93 -4.59
CA GLU A 21 -14.81 -3.70 -3.71
C GLU A 21 -14.43 -3.60 -2.23
N LEU A 22 -13.14 -3.40 -1.93
CA LEU A 22 -12.62 -3.27 -0.57
C LEU A 22 -12.18 -1.82 -0.26
N ALA A 23 -12.80 -0.85 -0.91
CA ALA A 23 -12.51 0.56 -0.67
C ALA A 23 -12.77 0.93 0.80
N ALA A 24 -11.89 1.74 1.39
CA ALA A 24 -11.90 2.13 2.80
C ALA A 24 -11.73 0.97 3.83
N GLU A 25 -11.44 -0.26 3.42
CA GLU A 25 -11.22 -1.40 4.34
C GLU A 25 -9.75 -1.63 4.73
N HIS A 26 -8.88 -0.63 4.53
CA HIS A 26 -7.45 -0.69 4.85
C HIS A 26 -6.66 -1.77 4.08
N LYS A 27 -7.25 -2.38 3.04
CA LYS A 27 -6.58 -3.43 2.23
C LYS A 27 -5.69 -2.84 1.13
N ARG A 28 -6.05 -1.68 0.60
CA ARG A 28 -5.37 -1.07 -0.56
C ARG A 28 -3.88 -0.81 -0.32
N TRP A 29 -3.49 -0.43 0.90
CA TRP A 29 -2.08 -0.21 1.26
C TRP A 29 -1.21 -1.44 0.95
N PHE A 30 -1.66 -2.63 1.37
CA PHE A 30 -0.91 -3.87 1.18
C PHE A 30 -0.78 -4.26 -0.29
N ASP A 31 -1.82 -4.00 -1.10
CA ASP A 31 -1.76 -4.23 -2.53
C ASP A 31 -0.78 -3.28 -3.24
N LEU A 32 -0.80 -1.99 -2.88
CA LEU A 32 0.13 -1.00 -3.44
C LEU A 32 1.59 -1.30 -3.06
N VAL A 33 1.84 -1.70 -1.81
CA VAL A 33 3.19 -2.03 -1.32
C VAL A 33 3.72 -3.31 -1.97
N ARG A 34 2.94 -4.40 -1.99
CA ARG A 34 3.40 -5.69 -2.53
C ARG A 34 3.60 -5.69 -4.04
N THR A 35 2.98 -4.75 -4.75
CA THR A 35 3.15 -4.56 -6.20
C THR A 35 4.05 -3.39 -6.56
N GLU A 36 4.59 -2.68 -5.56
CA GLU A 36 5.40 -1.48 -5.73
C GLU A 36 4.74 -0.36 -6.57
N THR A 37 3.40 -0.23 -6.50
CA THR A 37 2.63 0.74 -7.30
C THR A 37 2.20 2.00 -6.55
N LEU A 38 2.62 2.18 -5.29
CA LEU A 38 2.22 3.33 -4.46
C LEU A 38 2.55 4.68 -5.10
N GLU A 39 3.78 4.87 -5.57
CA GLU A 39 4.23 6.13 -6.16
C GLU A 39 3.42 6.46 -7.43
N SER A 40 3.18 5.46 -8.28
CA SER A 40 2.32 5.59 -9.46
C SER A 40 0.87 5.93 -9.11
N ALA A 41 0.34 5.40 -8.00
CA ALA A 41 -1.02 5.71 -7.54
C ALA A 41 -1.13 7.15 -7.00
N ILE A 42 -0.11 7.63 -6.29
CA ILE A 42 -0.03 9.01 -5.81
C ILE A 42 -0.05 10.01 -6.97
N LEU A 43 0.67 9.72 -8.06
CA LEU A 43 0.73 10.57 -9.25
C LEU A 43 -0.59 10.65 -10.04
N LYS A 44 -1.51 9.70 -9.83
CA LYS A 44 -2.82 9.63 -10.49
C LYS A 44 -3.94 10.38 -9.75
N ARG A 45 -3.63 11.05 -8.63
CA ARG A 45 -4.61 11.80 -7.86
C ARG A 45 -5.16 12.98 -8.67
N ASP A 46 -6.41 13.33 -8.40
CA ASP A 46 -7.06 14.46 -9.05
C ASP A 46 -6.35 15.77 -8.63
N PRO A 47 -5.91 16.62 -9.59
CA PRO A 47 -5.25 17.88 -9.27
C PRO A 47 -6.14 18.88 -8.52
N THR A 48 -7.47 18.68 -8.52
CA THR A 48 -8.46 19.52 -7.82
C THR A 48 -8.76 19.04 -6.39
N GLU A 49 -8.15 17.94 -5.96
CA GLU A 49 -8.36 17.40 -4.62
C GLU A 49 -7.95 18.41 -3.54
N GLN A 50 -8.89 18.79 -2.69
CA GLN A 50 -8.73 19.87 -1.71
C GLN A 50 -7.93 19.45 -0.46
N VAL A 51 -7.54 18.18 -0.37
CA VAL A 51 -6.81 17.64 0.79
C VAL A 51 -5.32 17.62 0.48
N PRO A 52 -4.52 18.54 1.08
CA PRO A 52 -3.08 18.53 0.89
C PRO A 52 -2.51 17.27 1.55
N LEU A 53 -1.70 16.53 0.79
CA LEU A 53 -1.01 15.37 1.33
C LEU A 53 0.18 15.81 2.19
N VAL A 54 0.20 15.35 3.44
CA VAL A 54 1.30 15.59 4.38
C VAL A 54 2.00 14.27 4.65
N ARG A 55 3.35 14.27 4.70
CA ARG A 55 4.18 13.08 4.97
C ARG A 55 3.87 11.91 4.02
N GLN A 56 3.92 12.17 2.72
CA GLN A 56 3.68 11.15 1.71
C GLN A 56 4.62 9.96 1.89
N PRO A 57 4.10 8.72 1.98
CA PRO A 57 4.93 7.53 2.09
C PRO A 57 5.64 7.23 0.78
N GLY A 58 6.93 6.91 0.86
CA GLY A 58 7.70 6.29 -0.21
C GLY A 58 8.10 4.86 0.15
N LYS A 59 9.02 4.25 -0.63
CA LYS A 59 9.52 2.89 -0.38
C LYS A 59 10.09 2.69 1.03
N ALA A 60 10.66 3.74 1.63
CA ALA A 60 11.16 3.72 3.00
C ALA A 60 10.05 3.53 4.05
N GLN A 61 8.77 3.72 3.72
CA GLN A 61 7.63 3.60 4.65
C GLN A 61 6.84 2.31 4.46
N TYR A 62 7.24 1.41 3.55
CA TYR A 62 6.49 0.19 3.24
C TYR A 62 6.40 -0.79 4.42
N ILE A 63 7.41 -0.76 5.29
CA ILE A 63 7.48 -1.61 6.48
C ILE A 63 7.44 -0.70 7.71
N SER A 64 6.46 -0.93 8.58
CA SER A 64 6.34 -0.24 9.87
C SER A 64 7.49 -0.61 10.80
N PRO A 65 7.94 0.29 11.68
CA PRO A 65 8.99 -0.03 12.64
C PRO A 65 8.47 -1.04 13.68
N ILE A 66 9.34 -1.92 14.15
CA ILE A 66 9.09 -2.70 15.36
C ILE A 66 8.94 -1.71 16.54
N PRO A 67 7.94 -1.88 17.42
CA PRO A 67 7.75 -1.01 18.58
C PRO A 67 9.02 -0.88 19.43
N ALA A 68 9.36 0.35 19.83
CA ALA A 68 10.60 0.64 20.56
C ALA A 68 10.71 -0.14 21.88
N GLU A 69 9.60 -0.31 22.60
CA GLU A 69 9.54 -1.07 23.84
C GLU A 69 9.88 -2.56 23.63
N ALA A 70 9.42 -3.16 22.53
CA ALA A 70 9.74 -4.54 22.20
C ALA A 70 11.23 -4.72 21.91
N ILE A 71 11.89 -3.73 21.30
CA ILE A 71 13.35 -3.72 21.10
C ILE A 71 14.06 -3.56 22.44
N ALA A 72 13.63 -2.60 23.27
CA ALA A 72 14.29 -2.29 24.55
C ALA A 72 14.24 -3.43 25.57
N THR A 73 13.23 -4.30 25.49
CA THR A 73 12.98 -5.38 26.45
C THR A 73 13.41 -6.77 25.96
N SER A 74 13.95 -6.88 24.75
CA SER A 74 14.27 -8.19 24.14
C SER A 74 15.57 -8.16 23.32
N LYS A 75 15.85 -9.26 22.61
CA LYS A 75 16.97 -9.37 21.66
C LYS A 75 16.56 -9.03 20.22
N LEU A 76 15.36 -8.48 20.02
CA LEU A 76 14.90 -8.06 18.71
C LEU A 76 15.76 -6.89 18.20
N VAL A 77 16.07 -6.93 16.90
CA VAL A 77 16.74 -5.83 16.19
C VAL A 77 15.72 -5.20 15.27
N GLN A 78 15.78 -3.87 15.09
CA GLN A 78 14.89 -3.16 14.17
C GLN A 78 15.00 -3.72 12.75
N ASN A 79 13.90 -3.62 11.98
CA ASN A 79 13.87 -3.96 10.57
C ASN A 79 15.04 -3.28 9.83
N PRO A 80 15.86 -4.03 9.06
CA PRO A 80 17.00 -3.46 8.36
C PRO A 80 16.57 -2.50 7.24
N GLN A 81 15.34 -2.69 6.75
CA GLN A 81 14.67 -1.93 5.70
C GLN A 81 13.38 -1.32 6.26
N GLY A 82 12.89 -0.25 5.63
CA GLY A 82 11.64 0.40 6.04
C GLY A 82 11.86 1.60 6.95
N PHE A 83 10.82 1.95 7.71
CA PHE A 83 10.73 3.25 8.36
C PHE A 83 11.72 3.36 9.51
N LYS A 84 12.64 4.33 9.42
CA LYS A 84 13.61 4.63 10.47
C LYS A 84 13.12 5.82 11.27
N ILE A 85 12.83 5.60 12.55
CA ILE A 85 12.57 6.68 13.51
C ILE A 85 13.94 7.31 13.79
N GLN A 86 14.08 8.61 13.50
CA GLN A 86 15.29 9.38 13.80
C GLN A 86 15.40 9.64 15.30
#